data_AF-A0A6S6R4P4-F1
#
_entry.id   AF-A0A6S6R4P4-F1
#
_cell.length_a   1.000
_cell.length_b   1.000
_cell.length_c   1.000
_cell.angle_alpha   90.00
_cell.angle_beta   90.00
_cell.angle_gamma   90.00
#
_symmetry.space_group_name_H-M   'P 1'
#
loop_
_entity.id
_entity.type
_entity.pdbx_description
1 polymer ?
#
loop_
_entity_poly.entity_id
_entity_poly.type
_entity_poly.pdbx_seq_one_letter_code
_entity_poly.pdbx_strand_id
1 'polypeptide(L)'
;MESFKIGIIGGGFQGKSEAYWFAKRNVDVIVYEISQRQRAMVYEEMGASPKSHKYLKHIKLTDHLEDLRDCCLVIENIPENKEMKYKILKEVEKVVTEDTIIASNSSSYLPTFLAEALENKSRFMNIHFLGVSWGINDLELIPSQYTSQETVEKTNELMEYLGFYPVVMKECAGFIFNRINGMELSNLFRAMEVYKLADLDTITKYLLYPIRGQWTVAFIDLLGVEISKALFDYLHEMFGDRAHISEYLNGRVERNELGVKTGKGFYDYPSTKVDPTILIKKTERNVKSKYQHIFVNNVAINQLNLLLALVNKGKTVYMDTIDTPCFKVLERTDKHIYDKVAGNIILAKDTDVEFDLVLDSKIATFEEAVESINQLSERFGADKPILVNTPIYRLKDLAKATEHPLERLAVINCQKSFICNTELVKNPGYSEEIYDEIKSFIIEITGGCLEVNDGYTRPLMFLLITKMFESIRCLEEGIASRDEIVRLMQKEAIFKDADYMGLGTLKFLSEYLFNIYGQPFEAPKLLLDMVAENKCGVMNGNGFYEYPGVLAAVVHS
;
A
#
# COMPACT_ATOMS: atom_id res chain seq x y z
N MET A 1 -20.28 34.92 12.48
CA MET A 1 -20.41 33.57 13.04
C MET A 1 -20.17 33.69 14.52
N GLU A 2 -21.00 33.03 15.33
CA GLU A 2 -20.73 32.95 16.78
C GLU A 2 -19.34 32.38 17.02
N SER A 3 -18.63 32.98 17.97
CA SER A 3 -17.32 32.51 18.40
C SER A 3 -17.51 31.17 19.12
N PHE A 4 -16.99 30.07 18.57
CA PHE A 4 -17.04 28.76 19.20
C PHE A 4 -15.65 28.33 19.68
N LYS A 5 -15.62 27.46 20.69
CA LYS A 5 -14.39 26.99 21.35
C LYS A 5 -14.24 25.48 21.19
N ILE A 6 -13.00 25.02 21.01
CA ILE A 6 -12.66 23.59 20.98
C ILE A 6 -11.81 23.25 22.20
N GLY A 7 -12.18 22.19 22.90
CA GLY A 7 -11.41 21.61 23.99
C GLY A 7 -10.49 20.50 23.48
N ILE A 8 -9.25 20.47 23.97
CA ILE A 8 -8.30 19.39 23.72
C ILE A 8 -7.79 18.90 25.06
N ILE A 9 -7.88 17.61 25.31
CA ILE A 9 -7.43 16.98 26.55
C ILE A 9 -6.13 16.24 26.25
N GLY A 10 -5.03 16.70 26.83
CA GLY A 10 -3.68 16.16 26.61
C GLY A 10 -2.83 17.09 25.75
N GLY A 11 -1.74 17.59 26.33
CA GLY A 11 -0.74 18.45 25.68
C GLY A 11 0.37 17.67 24.96
N GLY A 12 0.09 16.43 24.58
CA GLY A 12 1.03 15.55 23.87
C GLY A 12 1.26 15.96 22.42
N PHE A 13 1.90 15.09 21.64
CA PHE A 13 2.25 15.39 20.25
C PHE A 13 1.04 15.65 19.33
N GLN A 14 -0.04 14.87 19.48
CA GLN A 14 -1.26 15.06 18.70
C GLN A 14 -2.05 16.28 19.17
N GLY A 15 -2.38 16.34 20.46
CA GLY A 15 -3.15 17.46 21.02
C GLY A 15 -2.52 18.84 20.77
N LYS A 16 -1.18 18.97 20.84
CA LYS A 16 -0.51 20.23 20.49
C LYS A 16 -0.63 20.57 19.00
N SER A 17 -0.60 19.57 18.13
CA SER A 17 -0.71 19.74 16.67
C SER A 17 -2.12 20.15 16.26
N GLU A 18 -3.13 19.52 16.84
CA GLU A 18 -4.55 19.87 16.69
C GLU A 18 -4.84 21.28 17.21
N ALA A 19 -4.36 21.61 18.42
CA ALA A 19 -4.52 22.94 19.00
C ALA A 19 -3.97 24.03 18.08
N TYR A 20 -2.78 23.79 17.53
CA TYR A 20 -2.16 24.71 16.59
C TYR A 20 -2.93 24.82 15.27
N TRP A 21 -3.52 23.72 14.78
CA TRP A 21 -4.31 23.71 13.55
C TRP A 21 -5.58 24.55 13.66
N PHE A 22 -6.30 24.40 14.77
CA PHE A 22 -7.52 25.17 15.05
C PHE A 22 -7.18 26.65 15.31
N ALA A 23 -6.16 26.93 16.13
CA ALA A 23 -5.72 28.30 16.41
C ALA A 23 -5.28 29.05 15.15
N LYS A 24 -4.67 28.35 14.18
CA LYS A 24 -4.33 28.91 12.86
C LYS A 24 -5.51 29.43 12.06
N ARG A 25 -6.72 28.96 12.39
CA ARG A 25 -7.99 29.32 11.75
C ARG A 25 -8.81 30.30 12.61
N ASN A 26 -8.17 30.92 13.61
CA ASN A 26 -8.78 31.86 14.54
C ASN A 26 -9.92 31.23 15.39
N VAL A 27 -9.81 29.93 15.67
CA VAL A 27 -10.68 29.23 16.63
C VAL A 27 -10.00 29.26 17.98
N ASP A 28 -10.75 29.64 19.02
CA ASP A 28 -10.26 29.61 20.38
C ASP A 28 -10.21 28.15 20.89
N VAL A 29 -9.05 27.75 21.39
CA VAL A 29 -8.75 26.39 21.84
C VAL A 29 -8.40 26.41 23.31
N ILE A 30 -8.99 25.49 24.07
CA ILE A 30 -8.64 25.24 25.46
C ILE A 30 -7.93 23.90 25.54
N VAL A 31 -6.66 23.91 25.93
CA VAL A 31 -5.87 22.68 26.08
C VAL A 31 -5.75 22.38 27.56
N TYR A 32 -6.43 21.31 27.98
CA TYR A 32 -6.30 20.74 29.31
C TYR A 32 -5.08 19.80 29.36
N GLU A 33 -4.16 20.05 30.28
CA GLU A 33 -3.01 19.17 30.52
C GLU A 33 -2.66 19.18 32.01
N ILE A 34 -2.76 18.03 32.67
CA ILE A 34 -2.57 17.93 34.13
C ILE A 34 -1.11 18.16 34.55
N SER A 35 -0.14 17.78 33.72
CA SER A 35 1.28 17.93 34.01
C SER A 35 1.74 19.37 33.78
N GLN A 36 2.12 20.05 34.87
CA GLN A 36 2.68 21.40 34.79
C GLN A 36 3.90 21.48 33.87
N ARG A 37 4.76 20.45 33.91
CA ARG A 37 5.91 20.36 33.02
C ARG A 37 5.48 20.26 31.55
N GLN A 38 4.49 19.42 31.24
CA GLN A 38 4.00 19.26 29.88
C GLN A 38 3.35 20.56 29.38
N ARG A 39 2.57 21.25 30.22
CA ARG A 39 2.02 22.58 29.90
C ARG A 39 3.11 23.57 29.51
N ALA A 40 4.19 23.65 30.28
CA ALA A 40 5.31 24.53 29.99
C ALA A 40 5.96 24.20 28.63
N MET A 41 6.19 22.91 28.34
CA MET A 41 6.76 22.49 27.05
C MET A 41 5.85 22.80 25.86
N VAL A 42 4.53 22.62 26.00
CA VAL A 42 3.57 23.00 24.93
C VAL A 42 3.67 24.48 24.62
N TYR A 43 3.73 25.32 25.65
CA TYR A 43 3.84 26.77 25.48
C TYR A 43 5.16 27.17 24.79
N GLU A 44 6.28 26.58 25.22
CA GLU A 44 7.61 26.82 24.63
C GLU A 44 7.66 26.39 23.16
N GLU A 45 7.22 25.17 22.84
CA GLU A 45 7.26 24.63 21.48
C GLU A 45 6.36 25.41 20.53
N MET A 46 5.13 25.75 20.96
CA MET A 46 4.23 26.57 20.16
C MET A 46 4.74 28.01 20.02
N GLY A 47 5.45 28.54 21.01
CA GLY A 47 6.05 29.87 21.00
C GLY A 47 7.39 29.98 20.28
N ALA A 48 8.02 28.84 19.93
CA ALA A 48 9.39 28.79 19.42
C ALA A 48 9.61 29.48 18.06
N SER A 49 8.55 29.71 17.27
CA SER A 49 8.66 30.41 15.99
C SER A 49 7.82 31.71 15.97
N PRO A 50 8.33 32.83 15.40
CA PRO A 50 7.54 34.04 15.25
C PRO A 50 6.25 33.83 14.45
N LYS A 51 6.26 32.87 13.51
CA LYS A 51 5.08 32.51 12.71
C LYS A 51 4.00 31.81 13.54
N SER A 52 4.38 31.02 14.55
CA SER A 52 3.45 30.30 15.43
C SER A 52 2.97 31.16 16.59
N HIS A 53 3.83 32.08 17.08
CA HIS A 53 3.56 32.93 18.24
C HIS A 53 2.26 33.75 18.12
N LYS A 54 1.93 34.28 16.94
CA LYS A 54 0.71 35.07 16.71
C LYS A 54 -0.60 34.29 16.93
N TYR A 55 -0.55 32.95 16.91
CA TYR A 55 -1.71 32.08 17.11
C TYR A 55 -1.90 31.68 18.57
N LEU A 56 -0.88 31.88 19.43
CA LEU A 56 -0.97 31.59 20.87
C LEU A 56 -2.09 32.35 21.58
N LYS A 57 -2.48 33.53 21.06
CA LYS A 57 -3.60 34.31 21.60
C LYS A 57 -4.95 33.57 21.55
N HIS A 58 -5.06 32.56 20.69
CA HIS A 58 -6.23 31.70 20.57
C HIS A 58 -6.10 30.41 21.39
N ILE A 59 -5.01 30.22 22.14
CA ILE A 59 -4.77 28.98 22.91
C ILE A 59 -4.71 29.32 24.40
N LYS A 60 -5.63 28.77 25.17
CA LYS A 60 -5.61 28.79 26.64
C LYS A 60 -5.13 27.43 27.14
N LEU A 61 -3.98 27.38 27.80
CA LEU A 61 -3.53 26.19 28.53
C LEU A 61 -4.13 26.20 29.94
N THR A 62 -4.63 25.07 30.41
CA THR A 62 -5.25 24.93 31.73
C THR A 62 -5.03 23.54 32.33
N ASP A 63 -5.19 23.42 33.64
CA ASP A 63 -5.33 22.17 34.39
C ASP A 63 -6.67 22.08 35.13
N HIS A 64 -7.61 22.97 34.81
CA HIS A 64 -8.97 22.97 35.31
C HIS A 64 -9.93 22.50 34.22
N LEU A 65 -10.63 21.37 34.45
CA LEU A 65 -11.58 20.84 33.47
C LEU A 65 -12.76 21.79 33.25
N GLU A 66 -13.14 22.57 34.26
CA GLU A 66 -14.23 23.55 34.25
C GLU A 66 -14.09 24.58 33.13
N ASP A 67 -12.87 24.84 32.67
CA ASP A 67 -12.61 25.74 31.55
C ASP A 67 -13.17 25.20 30.23
N LEU A 68 -13.40 23.88 30.11
CA LEU A 68 -13.94 23.23 28.91
C LEU A 68 -15.47 23.38 28.77
N ARG A 69 -16.16 23.95 29.78
CA ARG A 69 -17.62 24.00 29.86
C ARG A 69 -18.31 24.53 28.59
N ASP A 70 -17.75 25.58 27.99
CA ASP A 70 -18.34 26.27 26.84
C ASP A 70 -17.79 25.77 25.48
N CYS A 71 -17.04 24.66 25.46
CA CYS A 71 -16.53 24.09 24.22
C CYS A 71 -17.66 23.38 23.46
N CYS A 72 -17.78 23.60 22.15
CA CYS A 72 -18.76 22.87 21.33
C CYS A 72 -18.29 21.46 20.98
N LEU A 73 -16.97 21.23 21.03
CA LEU A 73 -16.30 19.96 20.78
C LEU A 73 -15.16 19.81 21.78
N VAL A 74 -15.02 18.63 22.39
CA VAL A 74 -13.87 18.27 23.23
C VAL A 74 -13.23 16.98 22.71
N ILE A 75 -11.92 17.01 22.45
CA ILE A 75 -11.17 15.88 21.86
C ILE A 75 -10.14 15.36 22.86
N GLU A 76 -10.25 14.08 23.21
CA GLU A 76 -9.35 13.37 24.10
C GLU A 76 -8.13 12.82 23.36
N ASN A 77 -6.93 13.23 23.81
CA ASN A 77 -5.61 12.93 23.24
C ASN A 77 -4.61 12.41 24.30
N ILE A 78 -5.09 11.80 25.37
CA ILE A 78 -4.28 11.24 26.45
C ILE A 78 -3.73 9.85 26.06
N PRO A 79 -2.73 9.31 26.78
CA PRO A 79 -2.14 8.01 26.47
C PRO A 79 -3.15 6.88 26.34
N GLU A 80 -2.80 5.86 25.55
CA GLU A 80 -3.61 4.64 25.31
C GLU A 80 -3.68 3.74 26.55
N ASN A 81 -4.40 4.21 27.57
CA ASN A 81 -4.72 3.46 28.78
C ASN A 81 -6.23 3.57 29.06
N LYS A 82 -6.89 2.41 29.13
CA LYS A 82 -8.33 2.30 29.36
C LYS A 82 -8.80 3.07 30.60
N GLU A 83 -8.18 2.82 31.75
CA GLU A 83 -8.63 3.40 33.03
C GLU A 83 -8.54 4.92 33.01
N MET A 84 -7.45 5.46 32.46
CA MET A 84 -7.25 6.89 32.29
C MET A 84 -8.29 7.50 31.34
N LYS A 85 -8.52 6.89 30.17
CA LYS A 85 -9.50 7.38 29.18
C LYS A 85 -10.92 7.35 29.74
N TYR A 86 -11.31 6.25 30.38
CA TYR A 86 -12.63 6.14 31.01
C TYR A 86 -12.84 7.19 32.10
N LYS A 87 -11.81 7.42 32.93
CA LYS A 87 -11.89 8.42 33.98
C LYS A 87 -12.06 9.82 33.40
N ILE A 88 -11.22 10.21 32.44
CA ILE A 88 -11.26 11.57 31.90
C ILE A 88 -12.54 11.85 31.11
N LEU A 89 -13.03 10.89 30.32
CA LEU A 89 -14.29 11.03 29.58
C LEU A 89 -15.47 11.27 30.54
N LYS A 90 -15.53 10.54 31.67
CA LYS A 90 -16.53 10.76 32.73
C LYS A 90 -16.43 12.12 33.40
N GLU A 91 -15.22 12.59 33.64
CA GLU A 91 -15.01 13.89 34.29
C GLU A 91 -15.37 15.04 33.35
N VAL A 92 -15.07 14.90 32.06
CA VAL A 92 -15.42 15.87 31.01
C VAL A 92 -16.93 15.95 30.82
N GLU A 93 -17.61 14.80 30.74
CA GLU A 93 -19.08 14.75 30.54
C GLU A 93 -19.86 15.55 31.59
N LYS A 94 -19.38 15.55 32.84
CA LYS A 94 -20.00 16.28 33.96
C LYS A 94 -19.85 17.79 33.88
N VAL A 95 -18.87 18.26 33.10
CA VAL A 95 -18.45 19.67 33.08
C VAL A 95 -18.99 20.40 31.85
N VAL A 96 -18.99 19.73 30.70
CA VAL A 96 -19.43 20.28 29.42
C VAL A 96 -20.96 20.34 29.33
N THR A 97 -21.49 21.21 28.48
CA THR A 97 -22.94 21.28 28.24
C THR A 97 -23.46 20.01 27.56
N GLU A 98 -24.75 19.70 27.66
CA GLU A 98 -25.38 18.55 26.98
C GLU A 98 -25.19 18.55 25.45
N ASP A 99 -25.11 19.74 24.85
CA ASP A 99 -24.93 19.93 23.40
C ASP A 99 -23.48 19.73 22.93
N THR A 100 -22.53 19.58 23.86
CA THR A 100 -21.11 19.41 23.53
C THR A 100 -20.85 18.03 22.93
N ILE A 101 -20.20 17.99 21.77
CA ILE A 101 -19.69 16.75 21.19
C ILE A 101 -18.44 16.33 21.96
N ILE A 102 -18.40 15.08 22.42
CA ILE A 102 -17.23 14.50 23.08
C ILE A 102 -16.57 13.53 22.11
N ALA A 103 -15.28 13.66 21.89
CA ALA A 103 -14.54 12.78 21.00
C ALA A 103 -13.27 12.24 21.65
N SER A 104 -12.81 11.09 21.17
CA SER A 104 -11.45 10.61 21.38
C SER A 104 -10.67 10.67 20.06
N ASN A 105 -9.36 10.83 20.13
CA ASN A 105 -8.42 10.60 19.04
C ASN A 105 -7.66 9.28 19.27
N SER A 106 -8.34 8.26 19.80
CA SER A 106 -7.70 6.96 20.04
C SER A 106 -7.38 6.30 18.72
N SER A 107 -6.22 5.66 18.61
CA SER A 107 -5.80 4.88 17.43
C SER A 107 -6.05 3.38 17.58
N SER A 108 -6.44 2.92 18.78
CA SER A 108 -6.52 1.50 19.13
C SER A 108 -7.82 1.08 19.80
N TYR A 109 -8.48 1.96 20.57
CA TYR A 109 -9.77 1.63 21.18
C TYR A 109 -10.92 1.96 20.24
N LEU A 110 -11.85 1.00 20.12
CA LEU A 110 -13.09 1.21 19.38
C LEU A 110 -13.98 2.25 20.09
N PRO A 111 -14.64 3.17 19.36
CA PRO A 111 -15.51 4.17 19.95
C PRO A 111 -16.65 3.55 20.76
N THR A 112 -17.23 2.42 20.34
CA THR A 112 -18.24 1.72 21.15
C THR A 112 -17.72 1.29 22.51
N PHE A 113 -16.45 0.88 22.59
CA PHE A 113 -15.83 0.51 23.85
C PHE A 113 -15.57 1.73 24.75
N LEU A 114 -15.14 2.86 24.19
CA LEU A 114 -14.91 4.08 24.98
C LEU A 114 -16.23 4.76 25.39
N ALA A 115 -17.28 4.64 24.59
CA ALA A 115 -18.61 5.19 24.88
C ALA A 115 -19.21 4.64 26.19
N GLU A 116 -18.81 3.44 26.64
CA GLU A 116 -19.23 2.89 27.94
C GLU A 116 -18.77 3.70 29.15
N ALA A 117 -17.84 4.64 28.96
CA ALA A 117 -17.49 5.60 29.99
C ALA A 117 -18.59 6.65 30.21
N LEU A 118 -19.45 6.91 29.22
CA LEU A 118 -20.37 8.04 29.19
C LEU A 118 -21.82 7.65 29.48
N GLU A 119 -22.57 8.57 30.09
CA GLU A 119 -24.01 8.44 30.29
C GLU A 119 -24.79 8.77 29.00
N ASN A 120 -24.48 9.91 28.37
CA ASN A 120 -25.05 10.31 27.08
C ASN A 120 -24.12 9.89 25.94
N LYS A 121 -24.21 8.63 25.54
CA LYS A 121 -23.38 8.03 24.48
C LYS A 121 -23.66 8.59 23.07
N SER A 122 -24.82 9.22 22.87
CA SER A 122 -25.28 9.67 21.55
C SER A 122 -24.46 10.80 20.94
N ARG A 123 -23.73 11.54 21.78
CA ARG A 123 -22.84 12.65 21.41
C ARG A 123 -21.35 12.29 21.42
N PHE A 124 -21.03 11.00 21.51
CA PHE A 124 -19.66 10.50 21.52
C PHE A 124 -19.25 9.87 20.20
N MET A 125 -18.02 10.11 19.73
CA MET A 125 -17.42 9.36 18.62
C MET A 125 -15.88 9.41 18.66
N ASN A 126 -15.21 8.64 17.81
CA ASN A 126 -13.78 8.82 17.60
C ASN A 126 -13.54 9.77 16.41
N ILE A 127 -12.63 10.73 16.56
CA ILE A 127 -12.13 11.62 15.49
C ILE A 127 -10.64 11.34 15.39
N HIS A 128 -10.24 10.47 14.46
CA HIS A 128 -8.87 10.03 14.32
C HIS A 128 -8.13 10.87 13.27
N PHE A 129 -7.20 11.70 13.74
CA PHE A 129 -6.40 12.58 12.89
C PHE A 129 -5.15 11.88 12.35
N LEU A 130 -5.03 11.78 11.02
CA LEU A 130 -3.98 10.96 10.38
C LEU A 130 -2.57 11.57 10.37
N GLY A 131 -2.42 12.85 10.76
CA GLY A 131 -1.11 13.51 10.77
C GLY A 131 -1.17 15.01 10.56
N VAL A 132 -1.88 15.72 11.45
CA VAL A 132 -2.04 17.19 11.40
C VAL A 132 -0.69 17.91 11.36
N SER A 133 0.29 17.41 12.13
CA SER A 133 1.66 17.92 12.17
C SER A 133 2.41 17.79 10.84
N TRP A 134 2.01 16.85 9.98
CA TRP A 134 2.57 16.62 8.66
C TRP A 134 1.75 17.31 7.54
N GLY A 135 0.76 18.13 7.92
CA GLY A 135 -0.11 18.83 6.98
C GLY A 135 -1.10 17.91 6.28
N ILE A 136 -1.41 16.74 6.86
CA ILE A 136 -2.51 15.90 6.41
C ILE A 136 -3.79 16.42 7.06
N ASN A 137 -4.81 16.65 6.24
CA ASN A 137 -6.11 17.12 6.67
C ASN A 137 -7.26 16.14 6.38
N ASP A 138 -6.96 14.94 5.89
CA ASP A 138 -7.87 13.82 5.96
C ASP A 138 -7.91 13.27 7.39
N LEU A 139 -9.11 12.88 7.84
CA LEU A 139 -9.34 12.28 9.16
C LEU A 139 -10.46 11.25 9.07
N GLU A 140 -10.48 10.33 10.03
CA GLU A 140 -11.52 9.30 10.14
C GLU A 140 -12.52 9.72 11.22
N LEU A 141 -13.79 9.85 10.85
CA LEU A 141 -14.91 10.00 11.78
C LEU A 141 -15.51 8.61 12.00
N ILE A 142 -15.38 8.10 13.22
CA ILE A 142 -15.83 6.76 13.55
C ILE A 142 -16.92 6.84 14.63
N PRO A 143 -18.21 6.79 14.24
CA PRO A 143 -19.32 6.70 15.18
C PRO A 143 -19.23 5.39 15.98
N SER A 144 -19.60 5.45 17.25
CA SER A 144 -19.96 4.26 18.02
C SER A 144 -21.31 3.72 17.56
N GLN A 145 -21.68 2.51 17.99
CA GLN A 145 -23.03 1.99 17.78
C GLN A 145 -24.14 2.82 18.46
N TYR A 146 -23.78 3.73 19.37
CA TYR A 146 -24.71 4.59 20.10
C TYR A 146 -24.81 6.01 19.55
N THR A 147 -23.86 6.42 18.71
CA THR A 147 -23.74 7.80 18.22
C THR A 147 -24.95 8.15 17.38
N SER A 148 -25.58 9.30 17.65
CA SER A 148 -26.72 9.75 16.86
C SER A 148 -26.26 10.24 15.48
N GLN A 149 -27.13 10.10 14.49
CA GLN A 149 -26.89 10.62 13.15
C GLN A 149 -26.65 12.14 13.16
N GLU A 150 -27.36 12.87 14.02
CA GLU A 150 -27.18 14.31 14.22
C GLU A 150 -25.76 14.67 14.69
N THR A 151 -25.18 13.89 15.62
CA THR A 151 -23.80 14.08 16.08
C THR A 151 -22.81 13.86 14.93
N VAL A 152 -23.04 12.84 14.11
CA VAL A 152 -22.18 12.56 12.93
C VAL A 152 -22.22 13.72 11.96
N GLU A 153 -23.41 14.21 11.60
CA GLU A 153 -23.60 15.32 10.67
C GLU A 153 -22.96 16.62 11.19
N LYS A 154 -23.24 17.01 12.45
CA LYS A 154 -22.63 18.18 13.08
C LYS A 154 -21.11 18.09 13.13
N THR A 155 -20.57 16.91 13.45
CA THR A 155 -19.11 16.72 13.51
C THR A 155 -18.50 16.81 12.11
N ASN A 156 -19.14 16.21 11.11
CA ASN A 156 -18.69 16.27 9.72
C ASN A 156 -18.63 17.72 9.21
N GLU A 157 -19.72 18.47 9.37
CA GLU A 157 -19.80 19.89 8.99
C GLU A 157 -18.77 20.75 9.72
N LEU A 158 -18.59 20.52 11.03
CA LEU A 158 -17.60 21.23 11.82
C LEU A 158 -16.18 20.94 11.34
N MET A 159 -15.83 19.67 11.08
CA MET A 159 -14.49 19.31 10.58
C MET A 159 -14.23 19.90 9.19
N GLU A 160 -15.19 19.85 8.27
CA GLU A 160 -15.08 20.47 6.95
C GLU A 160 -14.89 21.98 7.04
N TYR A 161 -15.65 22.66 7.90
CA TYR A 161 -15.48 24.08 8.17
C TYR A 161 -14.07 24.42 8.68
N LEU A 162 -13.48 23.53 9.49
CA LEU A 162 -12.12 23.63 10.01
C LEU A 162 -11.05 23.20 8.99
N GLY A 163 -11.43 22.99 7.73
CA GLY A 163 -10.54 22.66 6.62
C GLY A 163 -9.98 21.24 6.67
N PHE A 164 -10.68 20.35 7.37
CA PHE A 164 -10.46 18.92 7.30
C PHE A 164 -11.34 18.28 6.23
N TYR A 165 -11.03 17.03 5.96
CA TYR A 165 -11.58 16.18 4.94
C TYR A 165 -12.01 14.87 5.59
N PRO A 166 -13.12 14.90 6.36
CA PRO A 166 -13.59 13.73 7.08
C PRO A 166 -14.03 12.61 6.14
N VAL A 167 -13.83 11.38 6.59
CA VAL A 167 -14.47 10.18 6.07
C VAL A 167 -15.23 9.53 7.22
N VAL A 168 -16.55 9.40 7.05
CA VAL A 168 -17.39 8.70 8.02
C VAL A 168 -17.30 7.21 7.74
N MET A 169 -16.91 6.43 8.74
CA MET A 169 -16.70 5.00 8.59
C MET A 169 -17.22 4.21 9.78
N LYS A 170 -17.56 2.95 9.54
CA LYS A 170 -17.91 2.00 10.60
C LYS A 170 -16.68 1.72 11.45
N GLU A 171 -16.87 1.53 12.75
CA GLU A 171 -15.77 1.13 13.62
C GLU A 171 -15.19 -0.23 13.24
N CYS A 172 -13.86 -0.31 13.22
CA CYS A 172 -13.10 -1.53 13.00
C CYS A 172 -11.72 -1.40 13.65
N ALA A 173 -11.08 -2.55 13.94
CA ALA A 173 -9.76 -2.54 14.55
C ALA A 173 -8.73 -1.90 13.62
N GLY A 174 -8.05 -0.87 14.14
CA GLY A 174 -7.05 -0.09 13.40
C GLY A 174 -7.67 0.85 12.35
N PHE A 175 -8.99 1.02 12.34
CA PHE A 175 -9.71 1.84 11.37
C PHE A 175 -9.34 1.46 9.93
N ILE A 176 -9.37 2.39 8.97
CA ILE A 176 -8.96 2.09 7.59
C ILE A 176 -7.46 2.36 7.45
N PHE A 177 -7.01 3.53 7.90
CA PHE A 177 -5.65 4.00 7.67
C PHE A 177 -4.60 3.14 8.39
N ASN A 178 -4.75 2.90 9.70
CA ASN A 178 -3.76 2.10 10.43
C ASN A 178 -3.88 0.62 10.09
N ARG A 179 -5.07 0.11 9.79
CA ARG A 179 -5.28 -1.29 9.38
C ARG A 179 -4.58 -1.59 8.06
N ILE A 180 -4.89 -0.83 6.99
CA ILE A 180 -4.34 -1.12 5.66
C ILE A 180 -2.81 -0.89 5.65
N ASN A 181 -2.34 0.27 6.11
CA ASN A 181 -0.90 0.54 6.13
C ASN A 181 -0.17 -0.35 7.15
N GLY A 182 -0.82 -0.71 8.26
CA GLY A 182 -0.26 -1.61 9.26
C GLY A 182 -0.05 -3.03 8.72
N MET A 183 -0.99 -3.56 7.94
CA MET A 183 -0.83 -4.86 7.26
C MET A 183 0.30 -4.84 6.23
N GLU A 184 0.38 -3.78 5.43
CA GLU A 184 1.47 -3.60 4.46
C GLU A 184 2.84 -3.53 5.15
N LEU A 185 2.95 -2.74 6.23
CA LEU A 185 4.18 -2.62 7.02
C LEU A 185 4.57 -3.91 7.73
N SER A 186 3.60 -4.60 8.32
CA SER A 186 3.83 -5.93 8.89
C SER A 186 4.42 -6.88 7.84
N ASN A 187 3.90 -6.81 6.61
CA ASN A 187 4.42 -7.58 5.50
C ASN A 187 5.79 -7.10 4.99
N LEU A 188 6.11 -5.81 5.13
CA LEU A 188 7.45 -5.24 4.89
C LEU A 188 8.49 -5.86 5.82
N PHE A 189 8.17 -6.01 7.11
CA PHE A 189 9.09 -6.65 8.05
C PHE A 189 9.31 -8.13 7.76
N ARG A 190 8.28 -8.83 7.31
CA ARG A 190 8.42 -10.20 6.81
C ARG A 190 9.29 -10.26 5.56
N ALA A 191 9.14 -9.29 4.65
CA ALA A 191 9.98 -9.18 3.47
C ALA A 191 11.46 -8.94 3.83
N MET A 192 11.77 -8.29 4.96
CA MET A 192 13.16 -8.11 5.43
C MET A 192 13.87 -9.43 5.78
N GLU A 193 13.15 -10.52 5.99
CA GLU A 193 13.74 -11.86 6.17
C GLU A 193 14.38 -12.38 4.88
N VAL A 194 13.95 -11.86 3.72
CA VAL A 194 14.34 -12.34 2.40
C VAL A 194 15.07 -11.27 1.59
N TYR A 195 14.78 -10.00 1.81
CA TYR A 195 15.30 -8.85 1.05
C TYR A 195 16.08 -7.88 1.93
N LYS A 196 17.02 -7.14 1.33
CA LYS A 196 17.81 -6.15 2.07
C LYS A 196 16.94 -4.97 2.48
N LEU A 197 17.15 -4.49 3.71
CA LEU A 197 16.46 -3.31 4.24
C LEU A 197 16.55 -2.07 3.34
N ALA A 198 17.75 -1.75 2.84
CA ALA A 198 17.96 -0.59 1.97
C ALA A 198 17.17 -0.66 0.66
N ASP A 199 16.98 -1.89 0.16
CA ASP A 199 16.22 -2.15 -1.05
C ASP A 199 14.72 -1.94 -0.81
N LEU A 200 14.21 -2.47 0.31
CA LEU A 200 12.84 -2.29 0.74
C LEU A 200 12.49 -0.82 1.02
N ASP A 201 13.37 -0.07 1.68
CA ASP A 201 13.15 1.36 1.91
C ASP A 201 13.18 2.17 0.62
N THR A 202 13.99 1.76 -0.37
CA THR A 202 14.01 2.39 -1.70
C THR A 202 12.69 2.14 -2.41
N ILE A 203 12.18 0.90 -2.43
CA ILE A 203 10.86 0.55 -2.98
C ILE A 203 9.77 1.39 -2.32
N THR A 204 9.67 1.33 -0.99
CA THR A 204 8.60 2.00 -0.25
C THR A 204 8.65 3.50 -0.46
N LYS A 205 9.84 4.13 -0.41
CA LYS A 205 9.98 5.57 -0.60
C LYS A 205 9.61 6.04 -2.00
N TYR A 206 10.09 5.33 -3.03
CA TYR A 206 10.04 5.85 -4.40
C TYR A 206 8.91 5.27 -5.24
N LEU A 207 8.40 4.08 -4.89
CA LEU A 207 7.39 3.36 -5.68
C LEU A 207 6.02 3.41 -5.03
N LEU A 208 5.95 3.27 -3.71
CA LEU A 208 4.68 3.28 -2.98
C LEU A 208 4.33 4.69 -2.46
N TYR A 209 5.31 5.41 -1.90
CA TYR A 209 5.07 6.71 -1.25
C TYR A 209 5.94 7.88 -1.78
N PRO A 210 5.94 8.16 -3.09
CA PRO A 210 6.90 9.06 -3.77
C PRO A 210 6.81 10.55 -3.39
N ILE A 211 5.77 10.96 -2.67
CA ILE A 211 5.54 12.35 -2.25
C ILE A 211 6.16 12.62 -0.88
N ARG A 212 6.18 11.64 0.03
CA ARG A 212 6.57 11.88 1.43
C ARG A 212 7.52 10.83 2.03
N GLY A 213 7.75 9.69 1.37
CA GLY A 213 8.57 8.59 1.92
C GLY A 213 8.01 8.01 3.23
N GLN A 214 6.70 8.20 3.45
CA GLN A 214 5.99 7.65 4.60
C GLN A 214 6.07 6.13 4.57
N TRP A 215 6.07 5.51 5.75
CA TRP A 215 6.04 4.04 5.91
C TRP A 215 7.29 3.26 5.47
N THR A 216 8.38 3.96 5.17
CA THR A 216 9.72 3.32 5.15
C THR A 216 10.10 2.86 6.56
N VAL A 217 11.00 1.89 6.67
CA VAL A 217 11.59 1.49 7.95
C VAL A 217 12.35 2.66 8.58
N ALA A 218 12.99 3.53 7.78
CA ALA A 218 13.56 4.78 8.29
C ALA A 218 12.51 5.74 8.88
N PHE A 219 11.28 5.74 8.34
CA PHE A 219 10.17 6.48 8.92
C PHE A 219 9.67 5.84 10.23
N ILE A 220 9.74 4.52 10.36
CA ILE A 220 9.44 3.82 11.62
C ILE A 220 10.46 4.20 12.71
N ASP A 221 11.75 4.28 12.36
CA ASP A 221 12.78 4.79 13.26
C ASP A 221 12.57 6.28 13.62
N LEU A 222 11.95 7.07 12.75
CA LEU A 222 11.58 8.46 13.05
C LEU A 222 10.45 8.52 14.10
N LEU A 223 9.42 7.69 13.92
CA LEU A 223 8.27 7.65 14.81
C LEU A 223 8.63 7.06 16.17
N GLY A 224 9.41 5.99 16.17
CA GLY A 224 9.70 5.17 17.34
C GLY A 224 9.27 3.73 17.08
N VAL A 225 10.24 2.81 17.14
CA VAL A 225 10.01 1.39 16.85
C VAL A 225 8.96 0.78 17.80
N GLU A 226 8.90 1.23 19.05
CA GLU A 226 7.91 0.73 20.02
C GLU A 226 6.47 1.14 19.68
N ILE A 227 6.27 2.28 19.02
CA ILE A 227 4.94 2.75 18.62
C ILE A 227 4.41 1.84 17.52
N SER A 228 5.24 1.55 16.51
CA SER A 228 4.89 0.62 15.44
C SER A 228 4.68 -0.79 15.98
N LYS A 229 5.52 -1.25 16.92
CA LYS A 229 5.31 -2.56 17.57
C LYS A 229 3.96 -2.63 18.27
N ALA A 230 3.58 -1.61 19.05
CA ALA A 230 2.29 -1.58 19.74
C ALA A 230 1.12 -1.66 18.76
N LEU A 231 1.20 -0.97 17.62
CA LEU A 231 0.21 -1.09 16.54
C LEU A 231 0.15 -2.52 15.97
N PHE A 232 1.30 -3.15 15.68
CA PHE A 232 1.31 -4.50 15.11
C PHE A 232 0.84 -5.56 16.09
N ASP A 233 1.21 -5.46 17.37
CA ASP A 233 0.71 -6.37 18.41
C ASP A 233 -0.82 -6.31 18.50
N TYR A 234 -1.38 -5.09 18.46
CA TYR A 234 -2.83 -4.88 18.43
C TYR A 234 -3.48 -5.45 17.15
N LEU A 235 -2.92 -5.18 15.96
CA LEU A 235 -3.45 -5.73 14.72
C LEU A 235 -3.34 -7.26 14.68
N HIS A 236 -2.29 -7.84 15.25
CA HIS A 236 -2.11 -9.29 15.35
C HIS A 236 -3.11 -9.91 16.32
N GLU A 237 -3.39 -9.27 17.46
CA GLU A 237 -4.46 -9.70 18.37
C GLU A 237 -5.82 -9.75 17.65
N MET A 238 -6.09 -8.77 16.79
CA MET A 238 -7.38 -8.64 16.11
C MET A 238 -7.51 -9.50 14.84
N PHE A 239 -6.41 -9.76 14.13
CA PHE A 239 -6.43 -10.36 12.80
C PHE A 239 -5.51 -11.58 12.63
N GLY A 240 -4.82 -11.99 13.68
CA GLY A 240 -3.88 -13.12 13.70
C GLY A 240 -2.73 -12.94 12.72
N ASP A 241 -2.35 -14.04 12.06
CA ASP A 241 -1.21 -14.10 11.13
C ASP A 241 -1.32 -13.16 9.92
N ARG A 242 -2.49 -12.55 9.67
CA ARG A 242 -2.60 -11.46 8.68
C ARG A 242 -1.71 -10.27 9.03
N ALA A 243 -1.62 -9.95 10.31
CA ALA A 243 -0.65 -9.00 10.83
C ALA A 243 0.53 -9.80 11.41
N HIS A 244 1.46 -10.21 10.56
CA HIS A 244 2.69 -10.86 10.99
C HIS A 244 3.52 -10.00 11.97
N ILE A 245 3.90 -10.58 13.10
CA ILE A 245 4.83 -9.96 14.05
C ILE A 245 6.24 -10.45 13.73
N SER A 246 7.10 -9.52 13.29
CA SER A 246 8.48 -9.84 12.97
C SER A 246 9.38 -9.88 14.21
N GLU A 247 10.24 -10.90 14.32
CA GLU A 247 11.26 -10.99 15.36
C GLU A 247 12.25 -9.80 15.33
N TYR A 248 12.46 -9.20 14.15
CA TYR A 248 13.31 -8.01 14.01
C TYR A 248 12.77 -6.84 14.85
N LEU A 249 11.46 -6.62 14.85
CA LEU A 249 10.82 -5.57 15.65
C LEU A 249 10.96 -5.85 17.14
N ASN A 250 10.65 -7.08 17.56
CA ASN A 250 10.74 -7.48 18.98
C ASN A 250 12.15 -7.28 19.52
N GLY A 251 13.16 -7.78 18.80
CA GLY A 251 14.56 -7.66 19.22
C GLY A 251 15.05 -6.20 19.31
N ARG A 252 14.57 -5.29 18.45
CA ARG A 252 14.93 -3.86 18.53
C ARG A 252 14.36 -3.21 19.78
N VAL A 253 13.10 -3.47 20.10
CA VAL A 253 12.45 -2.92 21.30
C VAL A 253 13.12 -3.44 22.57
N GLU A 254 13.41 -4.74 22.64
CA GLU A 254 14.12 -5.36 23.77
C GLU A 254 15.51 -4.75 24.01
N ARG A 255 16.22 -4.36 22.94
CA ARG A 255 17.54 -3.72 23.02
C ARG A 255 17.49 -2.20 23.20
N ASN A 256 16.31 -1.60 23.37
CA ASN A 256 16.11 -0.15 23.42
C ASN A 256 16.67 0.57 22.17
N GLU A 257 16.62 -0.10 21.02
CA GLU A 257 16.97 0.44 19.70
C GLU A 257 15.69 1.00 19.05
N LEU A 258 15.21 2.13 19.59
CA LEU A 258 13.92 2.72 19.30
C LEU A 258 13.94 3.79 18.18
N GLY A 259 14.99 3.80 17.36
CA GLY A 259 15.15 4.73 16.25
C GLY A 259 15.90 6.01 16.62
N VAL A 260 15.48 7.14 16.04
CA VAL A 260 16.20 8.42 16.12
C VAL A 260 16.36 8.89 17.56
N LYS A 261 15.34 8.71 18.40
CA LYS A 261 15.33 9.19 19.79
C LYS A 261 16.35 8.49 20.69
N THR A 262 16.76 7.27 20.35
CA THR A 262 17.81 6.49 21.03
C THR A 262 19.13 6.50 20.28
N GLY A 263 19.21 7.22 19.15
CA GLY A 263 20.39 7.24 18.27
C GLY A 263 20.59 5.95 17.47
N LYS A 264 19.68 4.99 17.58
CA LYS A 264 19.77 3.68 16.93
C LYS A 264 18.41 2.99 16.86
N GLY A 265 18.09 2.44 15.70
CA GLY A 265 16.93 1.57 15.47
C GLY A 265 17.28 0.50 14.43
N PHE A 266 16.58 0.50 13.30
CA PHE A 266 16.99 -0.25 12.10
C PHE A 266 18.21 0.38 11.42
N TYR A 267 18.39 1.69 11.56
CA TYR A 267 19.59 2.43 11.16
C TYR A 267 20.35 3.00 12.36
N ASP A 268 21.62 3.34 12.15
CA ASP A 268 22.43 4.10 13.09
C ASP A 268 22.28 5.61 12.83
N TYR A 269 21.97 6.38 13.87
CA TYR A 269 21.73 7.82 13.77
C TYR A 269 22.84 8.61 14.47
N PRO A 270 23.63 9.43 13.73
CA PRO A 270 24.73 10.19 14.32
C PRO A 270 24.25 11.32 15.24
N SER A 271 22.96 11.70 15.18
CA SER A 271 22.33 12.58 16.16
C SER A 271 20.83 12.34 16.22
N THR A 272 20.21 12.73 17.33
CA THR A 272 18.74 12.69 17.53
C THR A 272 17.98 13.76 16.74
N LYS A 273 18.68 14.59 15.95
CA LYS A 273 18.11 15.69 15.14
C LYS A 273 18.21 15.46 13.62
N VAL A 274 18.54 14.24 13.19
CA VAL A 274 18.62 13.90 11.76
C VAL A 274 17.21 13.63 11.23
N ASP A 275 16.88 14.20 10.07
CA ASP A 275 15.73 13.76 9.27
C ASP A 275 16.08 12.41 8.61
N PRO A 276 15.46 11.29 9.00
CA PRO A 276 15.83 9.95 8.53
C PRO A 276 15.61 9.75 7.04
N THR A 277 14.71 10.53 6.42
CA THR A 277 14.49 10.48 4.98
C THR A 277 15.71 10.94 4.17
N ILE A 278 16.64 11.66 4.84
CA ILE A 278 17.97 12.04 4.31
C ILE A 278 18.89 10.83 4.15
N LEU A 279 18.79 9.81 5.01
CA LEU A 279 19.61 8.60 4.88
C LEU A 279 19.30 7.85 3.58
N ILE A 280 18.06 7.95 3.10
CA ILE A 280 17.62 7.35 1.83
C ILE A 280 18.05 8.22 0.61
N LYS A 281 18.72 9.37 0.78
CA LYS A 281 19.02 10.30 -0.34
C LYS A 281 20.17 9.86 -1.26
N LYS A 282 20.92 8.79 -0.96
CA LYS A 282 22.11 8.44 -1.75
C LYS A 282 21.87 7.47 -2.91
N THR A 283 20.76 6.74 -2.94
CA THR A 283 20.42 5.82 -4.03
C THR A 283 19.37 6.44 -4.97
N GLU A 284 19.92 7.23 -5.89
CA GLU A 284 19.45 7.49 -7.25
C GLU A 284 18.07 8.14 -7.49
N ARG A 285 18.09 9.41 -7.93
CA ARG A 285 17.00 10.06 -8.67
C ARG A 285 16.48 9.25 -9.86
N ASN A 286 17.26 8.28 -10.35
CA ASN A 286 16.88 7.39 -11.45
C ASN A 286 15.71 6.47 -11.10
N VAL A 287 15.55 6.04 -9.83
CA VAL A 287 14.48 5.11 -9.43
C VAL A 287 13.10 5.71 -9.70
N LYS A 288 12.88 6.98 -9.31
CA LYS A 288 11.57 7.64 -9.52
C LYS A 288 11.24 7.79 -11.00
N SER A 289 12.17 8.19 -11.86
CA SER A 289 11.93 8.29 -13.31
C SER A 289 11.81 6.93 -14.01
N LYS A 290 12.50 5.90 -13.49
CA LYS A 290 12.52 4.53 -14.02
C LYS A 290 11.22 3.77 -13.71
N TYR A 291 10.54 4.13 -12.61
CA TYR A 291 9.40 3.39 -12.11
C TYR A 291 8.10 4.18 -11.90
N GLN A 292 8.09 5.50 -12.18
CA GLN A 292 6.87 6.31 -12.17
C GLN A 292 5.77 5.78 -13.10
N HIS A 293 6.13 4.93 -14.05
CA HIS A 293 5.21 4.35 -15.03
C HIS A 293 4.77 2.91 -14.71
N ILE A 294 5.27 2.26 -13.63
CA ILE A 294 4.99 0.85 -13.21
C ILE A 294 3.51 0.46 -13.35
N PHE A 295 2.61 1.41 -13.08
CA PHE A 295 1.18 1.16 -12.95
C PHE A 295 0.36 1.42 -14.22
N VAL A 296 0.97 1.92 -15.30
CA VAL A 296 0.20 2.51 -16.40
C VAL A 296 0.13 1.63 -17.66
N ASN A 297 0.68 0.40 -17.67
CA ASN A 297 0.52 -0.47 -18.84
C ASN A 297 0.16 -1.92 -18.60
N ASN A 298 -0.92 -2.31 -19.29
CA ASN A 298 -1.53 -3.62 -19.29
C ASN A 298 -0.52 -4.68 -19.72
N VAL A 299 -0.45 -5.78 -18.95
CA VAL A 299 0.32 -6.99 -19.28
C VAL A 299 0.10 -7.42 -20.74
N ALA A 300 -1.13 -7.28 -21.22
CA ALA A 300 -1.53 -7.58 -22.59
C ALA A 300 -0.80 -6.72 -23.64
N ILE A 301 -0.55 -5.44 -23.37
CA ILE A 301 0.12 -4.50 -24.27
C ILE A 301 1.62 -4.79 -24.33
N ASN A 302 2.22 -5.17 -23.20
CA ASN A 302 3.64 -5.48 -23.16
C ASN A 302 3.95 -6.80 -23.87
N GLN A 303 3.10 -7.83 -23.67
CA GLN A 303 3.15 -9.06 -24.46
C GLN A 303 3.06 -8.76 -25.95
N LEU A 304 2.13 -7.88 -26.35
CA LEU A 304 1.97 -7.44 -27.72
C LEU A 304 3.20 -6.69 -28.27
N ASN A 305 3.76 -5.74 -27.51
CA ASN A 305 4.96 -4.99 -27.92
C ASN A 305 6.17 -5.91 -28.12
N LEU A 306 6.34 -6.91 -27.24
CA LEU A 306 7.38 -7.92 -27.39
C LEU A 306 7.18 -8.75 -28.66
N LEU A 307 5.96 -9.25 -28.90
CA LEU A 307 5.64 -10.02 -30.10
C LEU A 307 5.83 -9.19 -31.38
N LEU A 308 5.44 -7.91 -31.35
CA LEU A 308 5.69 -6.98 -32.46
C LEU A 308 7.17 -6.76 -32.73
N ALA A 309 7.98 -6.62 -31.68
CA ALA A 309 9.42 -6.46 -31.81
C ALA A 309 10.07 -7.70 -32.42
N LEU A 310 9.67 -8.90 -31.96
CA LEU A 310 10.10 -10.19 -32.50
C LEU A 310 9.75 -10.31 -34.00
N VAL A 311 8.50 -10.02 -34.36
CA VAL A 311 8.03 -10.10 -35.75
C VAL A 311 8.71 -9.06 -36.66
N ASN A 312 8.91 -7.83 -36.19
CA ASN A 312 9.61 -6.79 -36.96
C ASN A 312 11.09 -7.14 -37.21
N LYS A 313 11.69 -7.99 -36.37
CA LYS A 313 13.04 -8.52 -36.53
C LYS A 313 13.08 -9.80 -37.39
N GLY A 314 11.94 -10.24 -37.93
CA GLY A 314 11.83 -11.46 -38.73
C GLY A 314 11.96 -12.75 -37.93
N LYS A 315 11.75 -12.70 -36.60
CA LYS A 315 11.81 -13.87 -35.72
C LYS A 315 10.49 -14.63 -35.74
N THR A 316 10.59 -15.95 -35.69
CA THR A 316 9.42 -16.84 -35.64
C THR A 316 9.19 -17.30 -34.19
N VAL A 317 7.97 -17.12 -33.69
CA VAL A 317 7.64 -17.33 -32.27
C VAL A 317 6.69 -18.52 -32.13
N TYR A 318 7.05 -19.47 -31.28
CA TYR A 318 6.15 -20.55 -30.89
C TYR A 318 5.23 -20.11 -29.75
N MET A 319 3.92 -20.28 -29.91
CA MET A 319 2.91 -20.03 -28.87
C MET A 319 1.90 -21.18 -28.77
N ASP A 320 1.45 -21.47 -27.56
CA ASP A 320 0.44 -22.50 -27.30
C ASP A 320 -0.96 -22.09 -27.81
N THR A 321 -1.28 -20.81 -27.75
CA THR A 321 -2.52 -20.24 -28.30
C THR A 321 -2.36 -18.75 -28.65
N ILE A 322 -3.09 -18.30 -29.67
CA ILE A 322 -3.35 -16.87 -29.93
C ILE A 322 -4.68 -16.42 -29.33
N ASP A 323 -5.44 -17.31 -28.68
CA ASP A 323 -6.73 -16.97 -28.04
C ASP A 323 -6.56 -16.27 -26.69
N THR A 324 -5.61 -15.36 -26.58
CA THR A 324 -5.32 -14.60 -25.36
C THR A 324 -6.05 -13.26 -25.37
N PRO A 325 -6.29 -12.64 -24.20
CA PRO A 325 -6.90 -11.32 -24.14
C PRO A 325 -6.18 -10.29 -25.03
N CYS A 326 -4.85 -10.29 -25.07
CA CYS A 326 -4.06 -9.34 -25.87
C CYS A 326 -4.30 -9.46 -27.38
N PHE A 327 -4.42 -10.68 -27.91
CA PHE A 327 -4.76 -10.91 -29.31
C PHE A 327 -6.22 -10.57 -29.62
N LYS A 328 -7.15 -10.85 -28.70
CA LYS A 328 -8.56 -10.43 -28.83
C LYS A 328 -8.71 -8.91 -28.86
N VAL A 329 -7.89 -8.19 -28.08
CA VAL A 329 -7.80 -6.72 -28.17
C VAL A 329 -7.31 -6.33 -29.55
N LEU A 330 -6.14 -6.84 -29.94
CA LEU A 330 -5.46 -6.46 -31.17
C LEU A 330 -6.30 -6.73 -32.42
N GLU A 331 -6.96 -7.89 -32.50
CA GLU A 331 -7.84 -8.27 -33.59
C GLU A 331 -8.96 -7.24 -33.81
N ARG A 332 -9.47 -6.69 -32.70
CA ARG A 332 -10.56 -5.70 -32.71
C ARG A 332 -10.07 -4.29 -32.97
N THR A 333 -8.85 -3.95 -32.55
CA THR A 333 -8.34 -2.57 -32.56
C THR A 333 -7.46 -2.24 -33.76
N ASP A 334 -6.62 -3.18 -34.19
CA ASP A 334 -5.75 -3.02 -35.37
C ASP A 334 -5.55 -4.38 -36.05
N LYS A 335 -6.50 -4.70 -36.93
CA LYS A 335 -6.50 -5.96 -37.67
C LYS A 335 -5.24 -6.15 -38.52
N HIS A 336 -4.62 -5.07 -39.00
CA HIS A 336 -3.41 -5.17 -39.82
C HIS A 336 -2.22 -5.62 -38.96
N ILE A 337 -2.06 -5.03 -37.78
CA ILE A 337 -1.05 -5.46 -36.81
C ILE A 337 -1.34 -6.87 -36.32
N TYR A 338 -2.61 -7.20 -36.05
CA TYR A 338 -3.04 -8.55 -35.69
C TYR A 338 -2.63 -9.58 -36.74
N ASP A 339 -3.02 -9.38 -38.00
CA ASP A 339 -2.73 -10.33 -39.09
C ASP A 339 -1.21 -10.48 -39.28
N LYS A 340 -0.45 -9.39 -39.13
CA LYS A 340 1.03 -9.41 -39.20
C LYS A 340 1.65 -10.22 -38.06
N VAL A 341 1.17 -10.06 -36.83
CA VAL A 341 1.70 -10.79 -35.67
C VAL A 341 1.26 -12.26 -35.73
N ALA A 342 -0.02 -12.52 -35.96
CA ALA A 342 -0.58 -13.87 -36.08
C ALA A 342 0.08 -14.68 -37.20
N GLY A 343 0.40 -14.05 -38.34
CA GLY A 343 1.06 -14.72 -39.46
C GLY A 343 2.52 -15.14 -39.20
N ASN A 344 3.15 -14.64 -38.14
CA ASN A 344 4.52 -15.00 -37.73
C ASN A 344 4.55 -15.84 -36.44
N ILE A 345 3.38 -16.22 -35.92
CA ILE A 345 3.24 -17.11 -34.78
C ILE A 345 2.96 -18.51 -35.28
N ILE A 346 3.72 -19.45 -34.74
CA ILE A 346 3.50 -20.87 -34.96
C ILE A 346 2.72 -21.40 -33.78
N LEU A 347 1.50 -21.83 -34.04
CA LEU A 347 0.67 -22.44 -33.03
C LEU A 347 1.19 -23.84 -32.73
N ALA A 348 1.09 -24.26 -31.48
CA ALA A 348 1.50 -25.58 -31.01
C ALA A 348 0.94 -26.78 -31.82
N LYS A 349 -0.03 -26.56 -32.71
CA LYS A 349 -0.63 -27.59 -33.56
C LYS A 349 0.09 -27.81 -34.90
N ASP A 350 1.01 -26.93 -35.29
CA ASP A 350 1.75 -27.04 -36.56
C ASP A 350 3.07 -27.81 -36.35
N THR A 351 3.33 -28.82 -37.18
CA THR A 351 4.19 -29.96 -36.79
C THR A 351 5.65 -29.91 -37.21
N ASP A 352 6.07 -29.03 -38.13
CA ASP A 352 7.39 -29.20 -38.78
C ASP A 352 8.21 -27.91 -39.01
N VAL A 353 8.11 -26.91 -38.12
CA VAL A 353 8.82 -25.63 -38.32
C VAL A 353 9.87 -25.38 -37.22
N GLU A 354 11.09 -25.04 -37.63
CA GLU A 354 12.14 -24.53 -36.74
C GLU A 354 11.81 -23.09 -36.31
N PHE A 355 11.94 -22.79 -35.01
CA PHE A 355 11.70 -21.47 -34.44
C PHE A 355 12.91 -20.99 -33.64
N ASP A 356 13.06 -19.67 -33.57
CA ASP A 356 14.08 -19.01 -32.77
C ASP A 356 13.74 -18.99 -31.26
N LEU A 357 12.45 -19.11 -30.90
CA LEU A 357 11.94 -18.81 -29.57
C LEU A 357 10.66 -19.58 -29.19
N VAL A 358 10.54 -19.95 -27.91
CA VAL A 358 9.28 -20.43 -27.31
C VAL A 358 8.80 -19.42 -26.27
N LEU A 359 7.56 -18.94 -26.44
CA LEU A 359 6.90 -18.04 -25.49
C LEU A 359 5.65 -18.70 -24.93
N ASP A 360 5.66 -18.96 -23.63
CA ASP A 360 4.43 -19.34 -22.92
C ASP A 360 3.50 -18.14 -22.83
N SER A 361 2.34 -18.21 -23.50
CA SER A 361 1.42 -17.09 -23.63
C SER A 361 0.42 -16.99 -22.48
N LYS A 362 0.29 -18.05 -21.68
CA LYS A 362 -0.65 -18.09 -20.57
C LYS A 362 0.00 -17.54 -19.31
N ILE A 363 -0.75 -16.68 -18.60
CA ILE A 363 -0.53 -16.49 -17.16
C ILE A 363 -1.12 -17.74 -16.52
N ALA A 364 -0.32 -18.81 -16.53
CA ALA A 364 -0.74 -20.13 -16.14
C ALA A 364 -0.40 -20.38 -14.66
N THR A 365 -1.20 -21.22 -14.03
CA THR A 365 -0.90 -21.84 -12.73
C THR A 365 0.47 -22.51 -12.74
N PHE A 366 1.00 -22.88 -11.55
CA PHE A 366 2.38 -23.38 -11.49
C PHE A 366 2.45 -24.72 -12.21
N GLU A 367 1.39 -25.50 -12.04
CA GLU A 367 1.13 -26.76 -12.72
C GLU A 367 1.04 -26.58 -14.23
N GLU A 368 0.30 -25.60 -14.74
CA GLU A 368 0.20 -25.34 -16.19
C GLU A 368 1.54 -24.85 -16.77
N ALA A 369 2.31 -24.03 -16.04
CA ALA A 369 3.64 -23.61 -16.47
C ALA A 369 4.62 -24.79 -16.50
N VAL A 370 4.56 -25.69 -15.52
CA VAL A 370 5.33 -26.94 -15.49
C VAL A 370 4.94 -27.85 -16.64
N GLU A 371 3.63 -28.04 -16.88
CA GLU A 371 3.12 -28.85 -17.99
C GLU A 371 3.59 -28.30 -19.34
N SER A 372 3.46 -26.99 -19.53
CA SER A 372 3.94 -26.28 -20.72
C SER A 372 5.43 -26.50 -20.94
N ILE A 373 6.27 -26.25 -19.93
CA ILE A 373 7.72 -26.46 -20.02
C ILE A 373 8.05 -27.93 -20.33
N ASN A 374 7.38 -28.90 -19.70
CA ASN A 374 7.60 -30.32 -19.95
C ASN A 374 7.24 -30.71 -21.39
N GLN A 375 6.08 -30.28 -21.88
CA GLN A 375 5.67 -30.51 -23.27
C GLN A 375 6.67 -29.92 -24.27
N LEU A 376 7.18 -28.71 -23.99
CA LEU A 376 8.20 -28.06 -24.79
C LEU A 376 9.54 -28.79 -24.75
N SER A 377 9.95 -29.27 -23.57
CA SER A 377 11.19 -30.03 -23.36
C SER A 377 11.17 -31.36 -24.10
N GLU A 378 10.07 -32.11 -23.98
CA GLU A 378 9.87 -33.38 -24.68
C GLU A 378 9.87 -33.19 -26.20
N ARG A 379 9.23 -32.13 -26.67
CA ARG A 379 9.07 -31.89 -28.10
C ARG A 379 10.33 -31.34 -28.77
N PHE A 380 11.12 -30.54 -28.07
CA PHE A 380 12.21 -29.76 -28.69
C PHE A 380 13.60 -30.01 -28.12
N GLY A 381 13.69 -30.83 -27.06
CA GLY A 381 14.92 -31.12 -26.35
C GLY A 381 15.28 -30.05 -25.31
N ALA A 382 15.86 -30.50 -24.20
CA ALA A 382 16.25 -29.67 -23.06
C ALA A 382 17.39 -28.65 -23.35
N ASP A 383 17.98 -28.71 -24.55
CA ASP A 383 19.09 -27.85 -24.97
C ASP A 383 18.65 -26.47 -25.46
N LYS A 384 17.37 -26.28 -25.81
CA LYS A 384 16.86 -24.99 -26.31
C LYS A 384 16.48 -24.05 -25.16
N PRO A 385 16.75 -22.73 -25.29
CA PRO A 385 16.30 -21.77 -24.30
C PRO A 385 14.77 -21.61 -24.34
N ILE A 386 14.11 -21.72 -23.19
CA ILE A 386 12.67 -21.48 -23.03
C ILE A 386 12.45 -20.15 -22.32
N LEU A 387 11.62 -19.28 -22.90
CA LEU A 387 11.25 -18.00 -22.31
C LEU A 387 9.87 -18.10 -21.68
N VAL A 388 9.85 -18.15 -20.36
CA VAL A 388 8.65 -18.33 -19.54
C VAL A 388 8.10 -16.97 -19.15
N ASN A 389 6.84 -16.69 -19.50
CA ASN A 389 6.19 -15.44 -19.17
C ASN A 389 5.58 -15.45 -17.76
N THR A 390 6.42 -15.47 -16.72
CA THR A 390 5.96 -15.50 -15.33
C THR A 390 6.72 -14.51 -14.43
N PRO A 391 6.05 -13.54 -13.78
CA PRO A 391 6.71 -12.63 -12.84
C PRO A 391 7.04 -13.26 -11.49
N ILE A 392 6.43 -14.41 -11.21
CA ILE A 392 6.09 -14.79 -9.84
C ILE A 392 6.90 -16.01 -9.41
N TYR A 393 7.09 -16.97 -10.30
CA TYR A 393 7.79 -18.21 -9.99
C TYR A 393 9.30 -18.00 -9.89
N ARG A 394 9.91 -18.64 -8.89
CA ARG A 394 11.36 -18.77 -8.89
C ARG A 394 11.72 -19.78 -9.97
N LEU A 395 12.58 -19.39 -10.91
CA LEU A 395 13.08 -20.26 -11.98
C LEU A 395 13.64 -21.59 -11.45
N LYS A 396 14.30 -21.56 -10.28
CA LYS A 396 14.80 -22.77 -9.60
C LYS A 396 13.68 -23.75 -9.21
N ASP A 397 12.50 -23.24 -8.88
CA ASP A 397 11.36 -24.07 -8.47
C ASP A 397 10.72 -24.67 -9.72
N LEU A 398 10.63 -23.92 -10.83
CA LEU A 398 10.19 -24.43 -12.14
C LEU A 398 11.15 -25.49 -12.68
N ALA A 399 12.46 -25.19 -12.77
CA ALA A 399 13.47 -26.14 -13.23
C ALA A 399 13.47 -27.43 -12.43
N LYS A 400 13.29 -27.33 -11.10
CA LYS A 400 13.20 -28.51 -10.23
C LYS A 400 11.94 -29.33 -10.52
N ALA A 401 10.82 -28.68 -10.82
CA ALA A 401 9.56 -29.35 -11.11
C ALA A 401 9.51 -29.97 -12.53
N THR A 402 10.29 -29.45 -13.47
CA THR A 402 10.32 -29.89 -14.87
C THR A 402 11.53 -30.75 -15.22
N GLU A 403 12.49 -30.89 -14.32
CA GLU A 403 13.83 -31.45 -14.58
C GLU A 403 14.58 -30.75 -15.74
N HIS A 404 14.09 -29.59 -16.20
CA HIS A 404 14.74 -28.80 -17.24
C HIS A 404 16.00 -28.13 -16.68
N PRO A 405 17.13 -28.12 -17.43
CA PRO A 405 18.31 -27.35 -17.07
C PRO A 405 17.96 -25.90 -16.74
N LEU A 406 18.25 -25.50 -15.51
CA LEU A 406 17.95 -24.18 -14.98
C LEU A 406 18.61 -23.06 -15.79
N GLU A 407 19.75 -23.37 -16.41
CA GLU A 407 20.53 -22.51 -17.29
C GLU A 407 19.91 -22.23 -18.66
N ARG A 408 18.92 -23.04 -19.04
CA ARG A 408 18.17 -22.88 -20.30
C ARG A 408 16.78 -22.31 -20.09
N LEU A 409 16.38 -22.01 -18.85
CA LEU A 409 15.12 -21.33 -18.55
C LEU A 409 15.36 -19.84 -18.33
N ALA A 410 14.76 -19.00 -19.16
CA ALA A 410 14.72 -17.56 -18.95
C ALA A 410 13.29 -17.13 -18.65
N VAL A 411 13.13 -16.15 -17.75
CA VAL A 411 11.84 -15.51 -17.53
C VAL A 411 11.80 -14.24 -18.37
N ILE A 412 10.73 -14.03 -19.12
CA ILE A 412 10.36 -12.72 -19.62
C ILE A 412 9.20 -12.24 -18.78
N ASN A 413 9.43 -11.22 -17.96
CA ASN A 413 8.33 -10.58 -17.25
C ASN A 413 7.68 -9.50 -18.14
N CYS A 414 6.61 -9.86 -18.86
CA CYS A 414 5.81 -8.85 -19.60
C CYS A 414 4.90 -8.02 -18.68
N GLN A 415 4.92 -8.20 -17.36
CA GLN A 415 4.03 -7.48 -16.44
C GLN A 415 4.59 -6.14 -15.95
N LYS A 416 5.82 -5.77 -16.32
CA LYS A 416 6.30 -4.38 -16.14
C LYS A 416 5.65 -3.48 -17.18
N SER A 417 4.96 -2.43 -16.74
CA SER A 417 4.55 -1.32 -17.59
C SER A 417 5.64 -0.82 -18.54
N PHE A 418 5.27 -0.60 -19.79
CA PHE A 418 5.83 0.34 -20.75
C PHE A 418 7.32 0.27 -21.10
N ILE A 419 7.55 0.13 -22.41
CA ILE A 419 8.83 0.24 -23.11
C ILE A 419 9.82 -0.83 -22.68
N CYS A 420 9.66 -2.00 -23.30
CA CYS A 420 10.78 -2.88 -23.60
C CYS A 420 11.65 -3.36 -22.42
N ASN A 421 11.27 -3.26 -21.14
CA ASN A 421 12.16 -3.68 -20.05
C ASN A 421 11.90 -5.15 -19.65
N THR A 422 12.53 -6.08 -20.36
CA THR A 422 12.58 -7.50 -19.97
C THR A 422 13.59 -7.68 -18.82
N GLU A 423 13.12 -8.26 -17.71
CA GLU A 423 13.98 -8.62 -16.57
C GLU A 423 14.66 -9.97 -16.84
N LEU A 424 15.99 -9.96 -17.07
CA LEU A 424 16.78 -11.19 -17.14
C LEU A 424 17.48 -11.43 -15.80
N VAL A 425 16.96 -12.36 -15.01
CA VAL A 425 17.58 -12.78 -13.74
C VAL A 425 18.76 -13.70 -14.04
N LYS A 426 19.99 -13.24 -13.78
CA LYS A 426 21.19 -14.09 -13.87
C LYS A 426 21.12 -15.17 -12.80
N ASN A 427 21.09 -16.43 -13.23
CA ASN A 427 21.03 -17.56 -12.33
C ASN A 427 22.44 -18.04 -11.95
N PRO A 428 22.70 -18.45 -10.69
CA PRO A 428 23.99 -19.06 -10.31
C PRO A 428 24.42 -20.29 -11.14
N GLY A 429 23.52 -20.91 -11.93
CA GLY A 429 23.85 -21.98 -12.88
C GLY A 429 24.17 -21.53 -14.31
N TYR A 430 24.03 -20.25 -14.64
CA TYR A 430 24.32 -19.76 -15.98
C TYR A 430 25.83 -19.76 -16.27
N SER A 431 26.25 -20.31 -17.41
CA SER A 431 27.53 -19.92 -17.97
C SER A 431 27.45 -18.46 -18.43
N GLU A 432 28.56 -17.72 -18.38
CA GLU A 432 28.60 -16.34 -18.89
C GLU A 432 28.19 -16.28 -20.36
N GLU A 433 28.56 -17.30 -21.14
CA GLU A 433 28.24 -17.41 -22.56
C GLU A 433 26.73 -17.51 -22.83
N ILE A 434 26.02 -18.40 -22.12
CA ILE A 434 24.56 -18.55 -22.25
C ILE A 434 23.82 -17.31 -21.73
N TYR A 435 24.32 -16.73 -20.63
CA TYR A 435 23.73 -15.49 -20.10
C TYR A 435 23.86 -14.34 -21.10
N ASP A 436 25.04 -14.14 -21.67
CA ASP A 436 25.30 -13.09 -22.65
C ASP A 436 24.57 -13.34 -23.96
N GLU A 437 24.35 -14.60 -24.35
CA GLU A 437 23.51 -14.97 -25.50
C GLU A 437 22.05 -14.55 -25.28
N ILE A 438 21.43 -14.97 -24.16
CA ILE A 438 20.04 -14.62 -23.83
C ILE A 438 19.90 -13.11 -23.61
N LYS A 439 20.88 -12.48 -22.96
CA LYS A 439 20.90 -11.03 -22.72
C LYS A 439 21.04 -10.23 -24.00
N SER A 440 21.98 -10.60 -24.89
CA SER A 440 22.17 -9.92 -26.17
C SER A 440 20.94 -10.06 -27.04
N PHE A 441 20.34 -11.25 -27.05
CA PHE A 441 19.09 -11.53 -27.75
C PHE A 441 17.94 -10.66 -27.25
N ILE A 442 17.72 -10.59 -25.93
CA ILE A 442 16.70 -9.71 -25.35
C ILE A 442 17.01 -8.24 -25.66
N ILE A 443 18.26 -7.77 -25.49
CA ILE A 443 18.68 -6.38 -25.83
C ILE A 443 18.38 -6.05 -27.29
N GLU A 444 18.65 -6.99 -28.20
CA GLU A 444 18.43 -6.84 -29.63
C GLU A 444 16.93 -6.71 -29.97
N ILE A 445 16.09 -7.44 -29.26
CA ILE A 445 14.63 -7.44 -29.41
C ILE A 445 13.99 -6.23 -28.75
N THR A 446 14.47 -5.85 -27.57
CA THR A 446 13.92 -4.75 -26.76
C THR A 446 14.51 -3.39 -27.12
N GLY A 447 15.45 -3.31 -28.07
CA GLY A 447 16.07 -2.04 -28.47
C GLY A 447 16.99 -1.45 -27.40
N GLY A 448 17.61 -2.27 -26.55
CA GLY A 448 18.55 -1.84 -25.50
C GLY A 448 17.95 -1.72 -24.11
N CYS A 449 16.65 -1.93 -23.96
CA CYS A 449 15.98 -1.94 -22.67
C CYS A 449 16.11 -3.33 -22.02
N LEU A 450 17.22 -3.57 -21.33
CA LEU A 450 17.38 -4.77 -20.51
C LEU A 450 17.80 -4.33 -19.11
N GLU A 451 16.84 -4.34 -18.18
CA GLU A 451 17.15 -4.25 -16.76
C GLU A 451 17.59 -5.63 -16.30
N VAL A 452 18.91 -5.80 -16.18
CA VAL A 452 19.48 -6.87 -15.36
C VAL A 452 19.11 -6.52 -13.92
N ASN A 453 18.19 -7.31 -13.36
CA ASN A 453 17.80 -7.42 -11.94
C ASN A 453 18.43 -6.39 -10.97
N ASP A 454 17.61 -5.53 -10.40
CA ASP A 454 17.91 -4.84 -9.13
C ASP A 454 17.08 -5.38 -7.94
N GLY A 455 16.27 -6.42 -8.14
CA GLY A 455 15.62 -7.17 -7.06
C GLY A 455 14.32 -6.54 -6.54
N TYR A 456 13.82 -5.47 -7.16
CA TYR A 456 12.72 -4.66 -6.60
C TYR A 456 11.30 -5.11 -6.97
N THR A 457 11.09 -5.82 -8.08
CA THR A 457 9.75 -6.17 -8.59
C THR A 457 8.97 -7.08 -7.61
N ARG A 458 9.59 -8.17 -7.17
CA ARG A 458 8.97 -9.13 -6.24
C ARG A 458 8.61 -8.51 -4.88
N PRO A 459 9.53 -7.82 -4.18
CA PRO A 459 9.19 -7.16 -2.92
C PRO A 459 8.13 -6.06 -3.11
N LEU A 460 8.12 -5.33 -4.23
CA LEU A 460 7.04 -4.39 -4.52
C LEU A 460 5.67 -5.08 -4.61
N MET A 461 5.56 -6.16 -5.40
CA MET A 461 4.32 -6.92 -5.53
C MET A 461 3.87 -7.52 -4.20
N PHE A 462 4.84 -7.97 -3.40
CA PHE A 462 4.61 -8.52 -2.07
C PHE A 462 3.89 -7.51 -1.16
N LEU A 463 4.34 -6.25 -1.15
CA LEU A 463 3.73 -5.17 -0.36
C LEU A 463 2.37 -4.74 -0.93
N LEU A 464 2.33 -4.53 -2.25
CA LEU A 464 1.16 -4.00 -2.94
C LEU A 464 -0.04 -4.95 -2.85
N ILE A 465 0.18 -6.26 -3.01
CA ILE A 465 -0.91 -7.26 -2.93
C ILE A 465 -1.53 -7.27 -1.53
N THR A 466 -0.72 -7.22 -0.48
CA THR A 466 -1.22 -7.12 0.90
C THR A 466 -2.10 -5.90 1.08
N LYS A 467 -1.65 -4.75 0.57
CA LYS A 467 -2.40 -3.49 0.62
C LYS A 467 -3.72 -3.58 -0.13
N MET A 468 -3.69 -4.12 -1.35
CA MET A 468 -4.89 -4.33 -2.18
C MET A 468 -5.88 -5.24 -1.47
N PHE A 469 -5.42 -6.38 -0.95
CA PHE A 469 -6.31 -7.34 -0.30
C PHE A 469 -6.94 -6.76 0.96
N GLU A 470 -6.18 -6.02 1.77
CA GLU A 470 -6.77 -5.39 2.95
C GLU A 470 -7.75 -4.28 2.58
N SER A 471 -7.48 -3.51 1.53
CA SER A 471 -8.42 -2.52 0.99
C SER A 471 -9.72 -3.16 0.51
N ILE A 472 -9.62 -4.30 -0.19
CA ILE A 472 -10.78 -5.08 -0.64
C ILE A 472 -11.56 -5.63 0.55
N ARG A 473 -10.90 -6.10 1.62
CA ARG A 473 -11.57 -6.54 2.85
C ARG A 473 -12.30 -5.39 3.55
N CYS A 474 -11.70 -4.20 3.62
CA CYS A 474 -12.38 -3.03 4.17
C CYS A 474 -13.66 -2.69 3.38
N LEU A 475 -13.64 -2.85 2.06
CA LEU A 475 -14.81 -2.67 1.21
C LEU A 475 -15.85 -3.80 1.40
N GLU A 476 -15.40 -5.06 1.47
CA GLU A 476 -16.22 -6.25 1.70
C GLU A 476 -16.97 -6.19 3.04
N GLU A 477 -16.30 -5.72 4.09
CA GLU A 477 -16.86 -5.55 5.44
C GLU A 477 -17.79 -4.33 5.57
N GLY A 478 -17.89 -3.52 4.50
CA GLY A 478 -18.72 -2.31 4.49
C GLY A 478 -18.22 -1.22 5.45
N ILE A 479 -16.90 -1.12 5.64
CA ILE A 479 -16.30 -0.17 6.58
C ILE A 479 -16.48 1.28 6.09
N ALA A 480 -16.20 1.49 4.80
CA ALA A 480 -16.47 2.73 4.07
C ALA A 480 -16.63 2.42 2.58
N SER A 481 -17.07 3.41 1.80
CA SER A 481 -17.11 3.27 0.34
C SER A 481 -15.72 3.17 -0.27
N ARG A 482 -15.66 2.64 -1.49
CA ARG A 482 -14.42 2.52 -2.28
C ARG A 482 -13.67 3.86 -2.39
N ASP A 483 -14.40 4.94 -2.68
CA ASP A 483 -13.80 6.25 -2.92
C ASP A 483 -13.30 6.90 -1.61
N GLU A 484 -13.97 6.63 -0.50
CA GLU A 484 -13.53 7.00 0.85
C GLU A 484 -12.26 6.26 1.28
N ILE A 485 -12.20 4.95 1.04
CA ILE A 485 -10.98 4.15 1.28
C ILE A 485 -9.82 4.73 0.47
N VAL A 486 -10.00 4.98 -0.83
CA VAL A 486 -8.98 5.60 -1.70
C VAL A 486 -8.52 6.95 -1.17
N ARG A 487 -9.45 7.78 -0.68
CA ARG A 487 -9.13 9.08 -0.09
C ARG A 487 -8.25 8.95 1.15
N LEU A 488 -8.61 8.07 2.09
CA LEU A 488 -7.84 7.83 3.31
C LEU A 488 -6.45 7.27 3.00
N MET A 489 -6.33 6.47 1.94
CA MET A 489 -5.06 6.03 1.38
C MET A 489 -4.36 7.13 0.56
N GLN A 490 -4.65 8.40 0.84
CA GLN A 490 -4.04 9.59 0.22
C GLN A 490 -4.10 9.59 -1.32
N LYS A 491 -5.24 9.16 -1.87
CA LYS A 491 -5.55 9.08 -3.32
C LYS A 491 -4.70 8.06 -4.09
N GLU A 492 -4.19 7.05 -3.40
CA GLU A 492 -3.69 5.86 -4.08
C GLU A 492 -4.79 5.23 -4.93
N ALA A 493 -4.47 4.89 -6.17
CA ALA A 493 -5.44 4.34 -7.10
C ALA A 493 -5.71 2.85 -6.81
N ILE A 494 -5.68 2.40 -5.56
CA ILE A 494 -5.50 0.99 -5.18
C ILE A 494 -6.48 0.01 -5.86
N PHE A 495 -7.76 0.35 -5.94
CA PHE A 495 -8.78 -0.46 -6.64
C PHE A 495 -8.65 -0.39 -8.16
N LYS A 496 -8.23 0.77 -8.67
CA LYS A 496 -7.94 0.94 -10.09
C LYS A 496 -6.69 0.13 -10.44
N ASP A 497 -5.62 0.23 -9.68
CA ASP A 497 -4.40 -0.58 -9.82
C ASP A 497 -4.72 -2.08 -9.78
N ALA A 498 -5.66 -2.51 -8.91
CA ALA A 498 -6.15 -3.88 -8.90
C ALA A 498 -6.85 -4.27 -10.22
N ASP A 499 -7.72 -3.41 -10.75
CA ASP A 499 -8.36 -3.62 -12.05
C ASP A 499 -7.38 -3.63 -13.24
N TYR A 500 -6.34 -2.78 -13.19
CA TYR A 500 -5.30 -2.74 -14.22
C TYR A 500 -4.39 -3.97 -14.17
N MET A 501 -4.11 -4.50 -12.98
CA MET A 501 -3.41 -5.76 -12.79
C MET A 501 -4.26 -6.96 -13.25
N GLY A 502 -5.58 -6.83 -13.13
CA GLY A 502 -6.56 -7.84 -13.46
C GLY A 502 -6.91 -8.71 -12.26
N LEU A 503 -8.20 -8.78 -11.94
CA LEU A 503 -8.67 -9.47 -10.72
C LEU A 503 -8.43 -10.99 -10.77
N GLY A 504 -8.49 -11.60 -11.96
CA GLY A 504 -8.11 -13.00 -12.15
C GLY A 504 -6.63 -13.25 -11.85
N THR A 505 -5.75 -12.34 -12.27
CA THR A 505 -4.32 -12.38 -11.93
C THR A 505 -4.11 -12.27 -10.43
N LEU A 506 -4.83 -11.36 -9.76
CA LEU A 506 -4.77 -11.20 -8.30
C LEU A 506 -5.23 -12.44 -7.55
N LYS A 507 -6.30 -13.12 -7.99
CA LYS A 507 -6.75 -14.39 -7.42
C LYS A 507 -5.66 -15.46 -7.52
N PHE A 508 -5.06 -15.60 -8.69
CA PHE A 508 -3.99 -16.55 -8.92
C PHE A 508 -2.74 -16.23 -8.08
N LEU A 509 -2.36 -14.95 -8.00
CA LEU A 509 -1.28 -14.46 -7.13
C LEU A 509 -1.52 -14.77 -5.66
N SER A 510 -2.76 -14.61 -5.18
CA SER A 510 -3.18 -15.00 -3.85
C SER A 510 -2.87 -16.46 -3.59
N GLU A 511 -3.38 -17.36 -4.43
CA GLU A 511 -3.21 -18.82 -4.27
C GLU A 511 -1.73 -19.20 -4.22
N TYR A 512 -0.92 -18.65 -5.12
CA TYR A 512 0.51 -18.90 -5.14
C TYR A 512 1.22 -18.40 -3.87
N LEU A 513 1.01 -17.14 -3.50
CA LEU A 513 1.70 -16.53 -2.37
C LEU A 513 1.24 -17.15 -1.05
N PHE A 514 -0.05 -17.47 -0.92
CA PHE A 514 -0.61 -18.15 0.24
C PHE A 514 -0.02 -19.55 0.42
N ASN A 515 0.18 -20.31 -0.66
CA ASN A 515 0.81 -21.64 -0.56
C ASN A 515 2.27 -21.59 -0.06
N ILE A 516 2.99 -20.50 -0.34
CA ILE A 516 4.39 -20.36 0.07
C ILE A 516 4.50 -19.74 1.46
N TYR A 517 3.66 -18.77 1.76
CA TYR A 517 3.84 -17.85 2.87
C TYR A 517 2.67 -17.80 3.85
N GLY A 518 1.52 -18.37 3.50
CA GLY A 518 0.28 -18.25 4.26
C GLY A 518 -0.27 -16.82 4.24
N GLN A 519 -0.82 -16.41 5.38
CA GLN A 519 -1.34 -15.06 5.58
C GLN A 519 -0.24 -13.98 5.37
N PRO A 520 -0.59 -12.76 4.92
CA PRO A 520 -1.93 -12.24 4.64
C PRO A 520 -2.45 -12.49 3.20
N PHE A 521 -1.84 -13.43 2.46
CA PHE A 521 -2.09 -13.59 1.02
C PHE A 521 -3.33 -14.38 0.65
N GLU A 522 -4.16 -14.76 1.61
CA GLU A 522 -5.47 -15.35 1.30
C GLU A 522 -6.32 -14.36 0.51
N ALA A 523 -6.98 -14.79 -0.56
CA ALA A 523 -7.82 -13.91 -1.36
C ALA A 523 -9.01 -13.41 -0.51
N PRO A 524 -9.32 -12.10 -0.54
CA PRO A 524 -10.59 -11.60 -0.03
C PRO A 524 -11.77 -12.26 -0.76
N LYS A 525 -12.88 -12.48 -0.06
CA LYS A 525 -14.05 -13.14 -0.67
C LYS A 525 -14.63 -12.31 -1.82
N LEU A 526 -14.69 -10.99 -1.66
CA LEU A 526 -15.16 -10.07 -2.70
C LEU A 526 -14.33 -10.20 -3.98
N LEU A 527 -13.01 -10.41 -3.87
CA LEU A 527 -12.16 -10.65 -5.04
C LEU A 527 -12.58 -11.95 -5.76
N LEU A 528 -12.80 -13.03 -5.01
CA LEU A 528 -13.22 -14.32 -5.56
C LEU A 528 -14.60 -14.23 -6.23
N ASP A 529 -15.55 -13.57 -5.58
CA ASP A 529 -16.91 -13.38 -6.10
C ASP A 529 -16.88 -12.55 -7.40
N MET A 530 -16.09 -11.47 -7.45
CA MET A 530 -15.91 -10.66 -8.66
C MET A 530 -15.31 -11.45 -9.83
N VAL A 531 -14.30 -12.27 -9.57
CA VAL A 531 -13.70 -13.13 -10.60
C VAL A 531 -14.70 -14.18 -11.09
N ALA A 532 -15.48 -14.78 -10.20
CA ALA A 532 -16.53 -15.74 -10.56
C ALA A 532 -17.65 -15.11 -11.42
N GLU A 533 -17.94 -13.83 -11.19
CA GLU A 533 -18.88 -13.03 -12.01
C GLU A 533 -18.27 -12.49 -13.31
N ASN A 534 -17.04 -12.88 -13.65
CA ASN A 534 -16.29 -12.37 -14.80
C ASN A 534 -16.19 -10.82 -14.77
N LYS A 535 -15.89 -10.26 -13.60
CA LYS A 535 -15.41 -8.87 -13.42
C LYS A 535 -13.91 -8.94 -13.18
N CYS A 536 -13.11 -8.82 -14.24
CA CYS A 536 -11.67 -9.07 -14.22
C CYS A 536 -10.87 -7.79 -14.46
N GLY A 537 -11.50 -6.62 -14.24
CA GLY A 537 -10.87 -5.31 -14.38
C GLY A 537 -10.85 -4.84 -15.83
N VAL A 538 -9.75 -4.22 -16.23
CA VAL A 538 -9.63 -3.59 -17.56
C VAL A 538 -9.79 -4.62 -18.69
N MET A 539 -9.36 -5.87 -18.48
CA MET A 539 -9.34 -6.92 -19.52
C MET A 539 -10.73 -7.25 -20.09
N ASN A 540 -11.77 -7.19 -19.28
CA ASN A 540 -13.15 -7.46 -19.72
C ASN A 540 -14.05 -6.24 -19.57
N GLY A 541 -13.45 -5.06 -19.38
CA GLY A 541 -14.15 -3.78 -19.30
C GLY A 541 -14.88 -3.53 -17.98
N ASN A 542 -14.74 -4.41 -16.99
CA ASN A 542 -15.49 -4.33 -15.73
C ASN A 542 -14.72 -4.94 -14.55
N GLY A 543 -14.57 -4.18 -13.47
CA GLY A 543 -13.93 -4.61 -12.22
C GLY A 543 -14.51 -3.85 -11.04
N PHE A 544 -13.64 -3.26 -10.21
CA PHE A 544 -14.05 -2.28 -9.22
C PHE A 544 -14.60 -1.02 -9.89
N TYR A 545 -14.12 -0.70 -11.09
CA TYR A 545 -14.63 0.36 -11.96
C TYR A 545 -15.10 -0.21 -13.31
N GLU A 546 -15.94 0.56 -14.01
CA GLU A 546 -16.30 0.29 -15.40
C GLU A 546 -15.29 0.95 -16.35
N TYR A 547 -14.89 0.22 -17.39
CA TYR A 547 -13.92 0.66 -18.40
C TYR A 547 -14.53 0.62 -19.80
N PRO A 548 -15.54 1.47 -20.10
CA PRO A 548 -16.14 1.52 -21.42
C PRO A 548 -15.10 1.97 -22.45
N GLY A 549 -14.78 1.12 -23.43
CA GLY A 549 -13.93 1.51 -24.57
C GLY A 549 -12.44 1.69 -24.29
N VAL A 550 -11.91 1.29 -23.12
CA VAL A 550 -10.48 1.41 -22.78
C VAL A 550 -9.57 0.60 -23.73
N LEU A 551 -10.13 -0.42 -24.38
CA LEU A 551 -9.45 -1.16 -25.44
C LEU A 551 -9.05 -0.27 -26.64
N ALA A 552 -9.78 0.81 -26.94
CA ALA A 552 -9.49 1.69 -28.07
C ALA A 552 -8.49 2.82 -27.76
N ALA A 553 -8.44 3.30 -26.51
CA ALA A 553 -7.60 4.45 -26.14
C ALA A 553 -6.12 4.08 -25.94
N VAL A 554 -5.83 2.85 -25.49
CA VAL A 554 -4.46 2.44 -25.15
C VAL A 554 -3.66 1.92 -26.35
N VAL A 555 -4.33 1.58 -27.46
CA VAL A 555 -3.68 1.17 -28.72
C VAL A 555 -3.23 2.39 -29.55
N HIS A 556 -3.73 3.59 -29.26
CA HIS A 556 -3.42 4.82 -29.99
C HIS A 556 -2.36 5.73 -29.34
N SER A 557 -1.88 5.41 -28.13
CA SER A 557 -0.80 6.12 -27.41
C SER A 557 0.50 5.33 -27.44
#